data_AF-A0A950EIX0-F1
#
_entry.id   AF-A0A950EIX0-F1
#
_cell.length_a   1.000
_cell.length_b   1.000
_cell.length_c   1.000
_cell.angle_alpha   90.00
_cell.angle_beta   90.00
_cell.angle_gamma   90.00
#
_symmetry.space_group_name_H-M   'P 1'
#
loop_
_entity.id
_entity.type
_entity.pdbx_description
1 polymer ?
#
loop_
_entity_poly.entity_id
_entity_poly.type
_entity_poly.pdbx_seq_one_letter_code
_entity_poly.pdbx_strand_id
1 'polypeptide(L)'
;ARYASNSEGIRRTFEGSSLETIKHMVAAGMGVTLVPRLSVPEDALAPTERRRKSDEPHIRYLPIHEEDGISPPTRRVVLAWRRSFTRYEAIAALRNAVYACPLPGVQRLSQ
;
A
#
# COMPACT_ATOMS: atom_id res chain seq x y z
N ALA A 1 -16.49 27.53 31.28
CA ALA A 1 -15.15 27.45 30.65
C ALA A 1 -15.35 27.34 29.14
N ARG A 2 -15.37 28.46 28.41
CA ARG A 2 -14.26 28.96 27.57
C ARG A 2 -13.59 27.85 26.75
N TYR A 3 -14.04 27.73 25.49
CA TYR A 3 -13.25 27.21 24.39
C TYR A 3 -11.90 27.92 24.41
N ALA A 4 -10.83 27.17 24.64
CA ALA A 4 -9.47 27.61 24.45
C ALA A 4 -8.87 26.74 23.35
N SER A 5 -8.55 27.40 22.25
CA SER A 5 -7.72 26.90 21.15
C SER A 5 -6.39 26.41 21.70
N ASN A 6 -6.24 25.10 21.85
CA ASN A 6 -4.95 24.44 21.90
C ASN A 6 -5.05 23.02 21.33
N SER A 7 -5.25 22.92 20.01
CA SER A 7 -5.38 21.65 19.28
C SER A 7 -4.00 21.02 18.95
N GLU A 8 -3.02 21.13 19.85
CA GLU A 8 -1.71 20.47 19.71
C GLU A 8 -1.58 19.18 20.54
N GLY A 9 -2.63 18.78 21.26
CA GLY A 9 -2.65 17.54 22.03
C GLY A 9 -3.32 16.38 21.28
N ILE A 10 -2.63 15.79 20.28
CA ILE A 10 -2.77 14.40 19.75
C ILE A 10 -1.93 14.19 18.46
N ARG A 11 -0.92 15.03 18.16
CA ARG A 11 0.13 14.67 17.17
C ARG A 11 1.08 13.57 17.70
N ARG A 12 0.54 12.46 18.21
CA ARG A 12 1.27 11.20 18.22
C ARG A 12 1.08 10.62 16.83
N THR A 13 2.13 10.59 16.03
CA THR A 13 2.11 9.79 14.82
C THR A 13 1.89 8.35 15.27
N PHE A 14 0.72 7.78 14.99
CA PHE A 14 0.43 6.38 15.26
C PHE A 14 1.15 5.54 14.19
N GLU A 15 2.46 5.37 14.39
CA GLU A 15 3.34 4.66 13.48
C GLU A 15 3.33 3.17 13.84
N GLY A 16 2.72 2.36 12.99
CA GLY A 16 2.89 0.90 13.04
C GLY A 16 4.14 0.51 12.28
N SER A 17 4.91 -0.45 12.81
CA SER A 17 6.14 -0.94 12.17
C SER A 17 5.89 -1.84 10.95
N SER A 18 4.64 -2.24 10.70
CA SER A 18 4.24 -3.14 9.63
C SER A 18 2.88 -2.72 9.04
N LEU A 19 2.68 -3.02 7.74
CA LEU A 19 1.39 -2.82 7.07
C LEU A 19 0.26 -3.61 7.73
N GLU A 20 0.57 -4.81 8.25
CA GLU A 20 -0.39 -5.64 8.96
C GLU A 20 -0.78 -5.03 10.31
N THR A 21 0.17 -4.47 11.05
CA THR A 21 -0.14 -3.75 12.30
C THR A 21 -1.00 -2.54 12.00
N ILE A 22 -0.63 -1.73 11.00
CA ILE A 22 -1.40 -0.55 10.56
C ILE A 22 -2.83 -0.93 10.17
N LYS A 23 -3.00 -2.07 9.49
CA LYS A 23 -4.30 -2.61 9.12
C LYS A 23 -5.17 -2.89 10.36
N HIS A 24 -4.64 -3.59 11.36
CA HIS A 24 -5.34 -3.85 12.63
C HIS A 24 -5.65 -2.56 13.39
N MET A 25 -4.73 -1.58 13.35
CA MET A 25 -4.92 -0.27 13.96
C MET A 25 -6.14 0.46 13.36
N VAL A 26 -6.29 0.42 12.03
CA VAL A 26 -7.46 0.97 11.33
C VAL A 26 -8.73 0.19 11.66
N ALA A 27 -8.68 -1.14 11.67
CA ALA A 27 -9.82 -1.98 12.06
C ALA A 27 -10.32 -1.69 13.49
N ALA A 28 -9.40 -1.36 14.41
CA ALA A 28 -9.70 -0.99 15.78
C ALA A 28 -10.21 0.46 15.94
N GLY A 29 -10.33 1.23 14.85
CA GLY A 29 -10.88 2.58 14.85
C GLY A 29 -9.88 3.69 15.16
N MET A 30 -8.56 3.43 15.11
CA MET A 30 -7.55 4.49 15.37
C MET A 30 -7.44 5.53 14.25
N GLY A 31 -8.08 5.31 13.09
CA GLY A 31 -8.14 6.29 12.01
C GLY A 31 -8.16 5.64 10.63
N VAL A 32 -7.68 6.38 9.63
CA VAL A 32 -7.49 5.93 8.24
C VAL A 32 -6.00 5.92 7.89
N THR A 33 -5.63 5.16 6.87
CA THR A 33 -4.23 5.06 6.42
C THR A 33 -4.15 4.88 4.91
N LEU A 34 -2.99 5.22 4.34
CA LEU A 34 -2.67 5.02 2.94
C LEU A 34 -1.78 3.78 2.79
N VAL A 35 -2.19 2.84 1.95
CA VAL A 35 -1.43 1.61 1.70
C VAL A 35 -1.07 1.45 0.22
N PRO A 36 0.06 0.81 -0.12
CA PRO A 36 0.38 0.48 -1.50
C PRO A 36 -0.67 -0.45 -2.12
N ARG A 37 -0.93 -0.30 -3.43
CA ARG A 37 -1.92 -1.12 -4.15
C ARG A 37 -1.70 -2.64 -4.01
N LEU A 38 -0.44 -3.09 -3.95
CA LEU A 38 -0.07 -4.51 -3.81
C LEU A 38 -0.41 -5.13 -2.45
N SER A 39 -0.68 -4.33 -1.40
CA SER A 39 -1.12 -4.86 -0.11
C SER A 39 -2.65 -4.93 0.03
N VAL A 40 -3.38 -4.60 -1.04
CA VAL A 40 -4.84 -4.65 -1.08
C VAL A 40 -5.29 -5.89 -1.86
N PRO A 41 -6.07 -6.81 -1.25
CA PRO A 41 -6.65 -7.95 -1.96
C PRO A 41 -7.48 -7.50 -3.17
N GLU A 42 -7.46 -8.27 -4.26
CA GLU A 42 -8.20 -7.93 -5.48
C GLU A 42 -9.72 -7.89 -5.26
N ASP A 43 -10.24 -8.82 -4.48
CA ASP A 43 -11.66 -8.92 -4.13
C ASP A 43 -12.13 -7.77 -3.22
N ALA A 44 -11.22 -7.14 -2.49
CA ALA A 44 -11.55 -6.03 -1.60
C ALA A 44 -11.96 -4.74 -2.34
N LEU A 45 -11.56 -4.61 -3.62
CA LEU A 45 -11.90 -3.48 -4.49
C LEU A 45 -13.06 -3.81 -5.46
N ALA A 46 -13.52 -5.06 -5.50
CA ALA A 46 -14.62 -5.44 -6.35
C ALA A 46 -15.96 -4.84 -5.83
N PRO A 47 -16.82 -4.31 -6.71
CA PRO A 47 -18.08 -3.66 -6.32
C PRO A 47 -19.19 -4.63 -5.86
N THR A 48 -18.87 -5.90 -5.55
CA THR A 48 -19.90 -6.91 -5.28
C THR A 48 -20.25 -7.04 -3.81
N GLU A 49 -21.55 -7.00 -3.50
CA GLU A 49 -22.19 -7.24 -2.19
C GLU A 49 -22.03 -8.67 -1.64
N ARG A 50 -21.36 -9.57 -2.38
CA ARG A 50 -21.14 -10.95 -1.93
C ARG A 50 -20.09 -10.93 -0.83
N ARG A 51 -20.45 -11.45 0.34
CA ARG A 51 -19.58 -11.70 1.51
C ARG A 51 -18.12 -11.82 1.08
N ARG A 52 -17.33 -10.79 1.36
CA ARG A 52 -15.88 -10.79 1.15
C ARG A 52 -15.33 -12.06 1.80
N LYS A 53 -14.66 -12.88 0.99
CA LYS A 53 -14.06 -14.14 1.47
C LYS A 53 -12.77 -13.86 2.25
N SER A 54 -12.22 -12.66 2.12
CA SER A 54 -11.09 -12.14 2.89
C SER A 54 -11.51 -11.77 4.33
N ASP A 55 -10.76 -12.28 5.31
CA ASP A 55 -10.99 -12.30 6.76
C ASP A 55 -11.18 -10.97 7.51
N GLU A 56 -11.53 -9.86 6.85
CA GLU A 56 -11.57 -8.55 7.51
C GLU A 56 -12.88 -7.81 7.33
N PRO A 57 -13.89 -8.15 8.15
CA PRO A 57 -15.18 -7.46 8.15
C PRO A 57 -15.07 -5.98 8.59
N HIS A 58 -13.94 -5.56 9.16
CA HIS A 58 -13.78 -4.26 9.81
C HIS A 58 -13.00 -3.22 8.99
N ILE A 59 -12.57 -3.53 7.76
CA ILE A 59 -11.81 -2.59 6.92
C ILE A 59 -12.47 -2.39 5.56
N ARG A 60 -12.56 -1.13 5.15
CA ARG A 60 -12.99 -0.73 3.81
C ARG A 60 -11.83 -0.09 3.07
N TYR A 61 -11.43 -0.71 1.96
CA TYR A 61 -10.49 -0.10 1.04
C TYR A 61 -11.22 0.87 0.12
N LEU A 62 -10.65 2.05 -0.03
CA LEU A 62 -11.16 3.09 -0.90
C LEU A 62 -10.11 3.36 -1.98
N PRO A 63 -10.43 3.21 -3.28
CA PRO A 63 -9.52 3.62 -4.34
C PRO A 63 -9.35 5.15 -4.32
N ILE A 64 -8.14 5.61 -4.64
CA ILE A 64 -7.87 7.03 -4.85
C ILE A 64 -8.37 7.37 -6.24
N HIS A 65 -9.37 8.24 -6.32
CA HIS A 65 -9.92 8.72 -7.58
C HIS A 65 -9.15 9.95 -8.07
N GLU A 66 -9.01 10.03 -9.39
CA GLU A 66 -8.41 11.16 -10.09
C GLU A 66 -9.47 12.27 -10.24
N GLU A 67 -9.67 13.05 -9.19
CA GLU A 67 -10.33 14.34 -9.30
C GLU A 67 -9.26 15.43 -9.42
N ASP A 68 -9.54 16.46 -10.23
CA ASP A 68 -8.65 17.60 -10.47
C ASP A 68 -7.33 17.31 -11.23
N GLY A 69 -7.23 16.18 -11.92
CA GLY A 69 -6.08 15.85 -12.78
C GLY A 69 -4.80 15.46 -12.00
N ILE A 70 -4.91 15.22 -10.69
CA ILE A 70 -3.80 14.76 -9.86
C ILE A 70 -3.76 13.24 -9.86
N SER A 71 -2.69 12.67 -10.43
CA SER A 71 -2.48 11.22 -10.39
C SER A 71 -2.30 10.70 -8.96
N PRO A 72 -2.76 9.47 -8.65
CA PRO A 72 -2.56 8.88 -7.33
C PRO A 72 -1.06 8.85 -6.95
N PRO A 73 -0.71 9.00 -5.66
CA PRO A 73 0.67 8.94 -5.23
C PRO A 73 1.28 7.58 -5.56
N THR A 74 2.45 7.58 -6.20
CA THR A 74 3.16 6.36 -6.60
C THR A 74 4.52 6.26 -5.91
N ARG A 75 5.03 5.02 -5.83
CA ARG A 75 6.41 4.73 -5.41
C ARG A 75 7.09 3.89 -6.48
N ARG A 76 8.37 4.16 -6.72
CA ARG A 76 9.20 3.37 -7.65
C ARG A 76 9.93 2.27 -6.89
N VAL A 77 9.63 1.02 -7.23
CA VAL A 77 10.35 -0.15 -6.72
C VAL A 77 11.44 -0.52 -7.73
N VAL A 78 12.67 -0.70 -7.27
CA VAL A 78 13.84 -1.01 -8.11
C VAL A 78 14.59 -2.22 -7.57
N LEU A 79 15.28 -2.93 -8.47
CA LEU A 79 16.27 -3.93 -8.09
C LEU A 79 17.64 -3.24 -7.99
N ALA A 80 18.30 -3.37 -6.84
CA ALA A 80 19.62 -2.82 -6.60
C ALA A 80 20.60 -3.93 -6.23
N TRP A 81 21.83 -3.86 -6.74
CA TRP A 81 22.90 -4.80 -6.43
C TRP A 81 24.25 -4.09 -6.40
N ARG A 82 25.25 -4.71 -5.77
CA ARG A 82 26.62 -4.18 -5.75
C ARG A 82 27.23 -4.28 -7.15
N ARG A 83 27.95 -3.25 -7.60
CA ARG A 83 28.68 -3.26 -8.89
C ARG A 83 29.63 -4.46 -9.03
N SER A 84 30.22 -4.93 -7.93
CA SER A 84 31.15 -6.06 -7.91
C SER A 84 30.49 -7.45 -7.91
N PHE A 85 29.16 -7.53 -7.92
CA PHE A 85 28.47 -8.82 -7.98
C PHE A 85 28.69 -9.47 -9.35
N THR A 86 29.35 -10.63 -9.36
CA THR A 86 29.87 -11.23 -10.59
C THR A 86 28.86 -12.09 -11.35
N ARG A 87 27.79 -12.56 -10.70
CA ARG A 87 26.83 -13.50 -11.29
C ARG A 87 25.65 -12.78 -11.97
N TYR A 88 25.90 -12.18 -13.13
CA TYR A 88 24.87 -11.45 -13.88
C TYR A 88 23.65 -12.29 -14.26
N GLU A 89 23.84 -13.58 -14.54
CA GLU A 89 22.75 -14.51 -14.85
C GLU A 89 21.74 -14.62 -13.70
N ALA A 90 22.20 -14.56 -12.44
CA ALA A 90 21.31 -14.58 -11.28
C ALA A 90 20.45 -13.30 -11.19
N ILE A 91 21.02 -12.14 -11.54
CA ILE A 91 20.28 -10.87 -11.60
C ILE A 91 19.25 -10.93 -12.74
N ALA A 92 19.64 -11.45 -13.91
CA ALA A 92 18.74 -11.61 -15.05
C ALA A 92 17.58 -12.56 -14.72
N ALA A 93 17.88 -13.68 -14.06
CA ALA A 93 16.87 -14.63 -13.60
C ALA A 93 15.89 -13.98 -12.60
N LEU A 94 16.40 -13.23 -11.61
CA LEU A 94 15.56 -12.53 -10.64
C LEU A 94 14.68 -11.46 -11.31
N ARG A 95 15.24 -10.67 -12.23
CA ARG A 95 14.49 -9.71 -13.03
C ARG A 95 13.35 -10.42 -13.76
N ASN A 96 13.67 -11.47 -14.51
CA ASN A 96 12.67 -12.20 -15.30
C ASN A 96 11.58 -12.82 -14.41
N ALA A 97 11.95 -13.35 -13.24
CA ALA A 97 11.00 -13.87 -12.27
C ALA A 97 10.05 -12.78 -11.76
N VAL A 98 10.57 -11.61 -11.38
CA VAL A 98 9.74 -10.44 -10.99
C VAL A 98 8.81 -10.02 -12.13
N TYR A 99 9.31 -10.06 -13.38
CA TYR A 99 8.49 -9.74 -14.54
C TYR A 99 7.37 -10.76 -14.79
N ALA A 100 7.60 -12.04 -14.47
CA ALA A 100 6.63 -13.11 -14.60
C ALA A 100 5.56 -13.13 -13.48
N CYS A 101 5.82 -12.49 -12.34
CA CYS A 101 4.84 -12.42 -11.24
C CYS A 101 3.63 -11.54 -11.62
N PRO A 102 2.39 -11.98 -11.29
CA PRO A 102 1.24 -11.09 -11.34
C PRO A 102 1.39 -10.01 -10.25
N LEU A 103 1.46 -8.75 -10.67
CA LEU A 103 1.61 -7.59 -9.78
C LEU A 103 0.44 -6.62 -10.05
N PRO A 104 -0.76 -6.91 -9.51
CA PRO A 104 -1.96 -6.17 -9.85
C PRO A 104 -1.87 -4.70 -9.43
N GLY A 105 -2.26 -3.82 -10.36
CA GLY A 105 -2.24 -2.37 -10.16
C GLY A 105 -0.83 -1.76 -10.08
N VAL A 106 0.19 -2.45 -10.58
CA VAL A 106 1.55 -1.91 -10.76
C VAL A 106 1.76 -1.54 -12.23
N GLN A 107 2.28 -0.34 -12.46
CA GLN A 107 2.82 0.04 -13.76
C GLN A 107 4.24 -0.50 -13.90
N ARG A 108 4.48 -1.37 -14.88
CA ARG A 108 5.82 -1.83 -15.22
C ARG A 108 6.58 -0.69 -15.90
N LEU A 109 7.80 -0.44 -15.44
CA LEU A 109 8.69 0.53 -16.07
C LEU A 109 9.46 -0.21 -17.16
N SER A 110 8.99 -0.12 -18.41
CA SER A 110 9.80 -0.47 -19.56
C SER A 110 10.92 0.56 -19.66
N GLN A 111 12.18 0.12 -19.56
CA GLN A 111 13.30 0.88 -20.10
C GLN A 111 13.55 0.42 -21.53
#